data_AF-A0A2V5U8C6-F1
#
_entry.id   AF-A0A2V5U8C6-F1
#
_cell.length_a   1.000
_cell.length_b   1.000
_cell.length_c   1.000
_cell.angle_alpha   90.00
_cell.angle_beta   90.00
_cell.angle_gamma   90.00
#
_symmetry.space_group_name_H-M   'P 1'
#
loop_
_entity.id
_entity.type
_entity.pdbx_description
1 polymer ?
#
loop_
_entity_poly.entity_id
_entity_poly.type
_entity_poly.pdbx_seq_one_letter_code
_entity_poly.pdbx_strand_id
1 'polypeptide(L)'
;MEPLVHNFSALTTDLYEVTMACGYWKAGVNDYEAAFHVTFRENPFGGQFTVACGLATAIDFLRSFQFTETEIAYLASQRGNDGKPLFDSGFLDYLRNLRLRCDIDAIPEGTLVFPNEPLVRVRGPIAQCQLLETALLNICNFESLIAT
;
A
#
# COMPACT_ATOMS: atom_id res chain seq x y z
N MET A 1 -14.77 -21.69 -9.25
CA MET A 1 -13.84 -20.74 -9.85
C MET A 1 -12.66 -20.66 -8.90
N GLU A 2 -11.50 -21.19 -9.27
CA GLU A 2 -10.30 -21.07 -8.43
C GLU A 2 -9.99 -19.58 -8.24
N PRO A 3 -9.62 -19.13 -7.04
CA PRO A 3 -9.18 -17.76 -6.85
C PRO A 3 -7.93 -17.54 -7.71
N LEU A 4 -7.92 -16.45 -8.47
CA LEU A 4 -6.74 -15.99 -9.19
C LEU A 4 -5.57 -15.93 -8.21
N VAL A 5 -4.43 -16.50 -8.59
CA VAL A 5 -3.18 -16.38 -7.83
C VAL A 5 -2.89 -14.89 -7.69
N HIS A 6 -3.05 -14.32 -6.49
CA HIS A 6 -2.80 -12.91 -6.26
C HIS A 6 -1.29 -12.63 -6.25
N ASN A 7 -0.85 -11.74 -7.12
CA ASN A 7 0.55 -11.33 -7.26
C ASN A 7 1.00 -10.30 -6.20
N PHE A 8 0.09 -9.81 -5.35
CA PHE A 8 0.39 -8.81 -4.33
C PHE A 8 0.52 -9.46 -2.94
N SER A 9 1.53 -9.05 -2.20
CA SER A 9 1.77 -9.43 -0.80
C SER A 9 2.06 -8.19 0.04
N ALA A 10 2.20 -8.33 1.36
CA ALA A 10 2.56 -7.19 2.22
C ALA A 10 3.93 -6.58 1.90
N LEU A 11 4.81 -7.34 1.20
CA LEU A 11 6.07 -6.84 0.64
C LEU A 11 6.00 -6.39 -0.81
N THR A 12 4.82 -6.27 -1.44
CA THR A 12 4.68 -5.52 -2.70
C THR A 12 4.73 -4.01 -2.41
N THR A 13 5.87 -3.59 -1.89
CA THR A 13 6.14 -2.26 -1.39
C THR A 13 7.60 -1.90 -1.58
N ASP A 14 7.91 -0.62 -1.60
CA ASP A 14 9.30 -0.17 -1.58
C ASP A 14 9.92 -0.32 -0.19
N LEU A 15 11.22 -0.60 -0.12
CA LEU A 15 11.92 -0.77 1.17
C LEU A 15 11.76 0.47 2.07
N TYR A 16 11.67 1.66 1.47
CA TYR A 16 11.53 2.89 2.25
C TYR A 16 10.20 2.94 3.03
N GLU A 17 9.14 2.29 2.55
CA GLU A 17 7.86 2.26 3.26
C GLU A 17 7.97 1.48 4.57
N VAL A 18 8.68 0.36 4.53
CA VAL A 18 8.96 -0.46 5.71
C VAL A 18 9.90 0.26 6.68
N THR A 19 10.90 0.99 6.17
CA THR A 19 11.80 1.77 7.04
C THR A 19 11.13 3.01 7.62
N MET A 20 10.22 3.66 6.92
CA MET A 20 9.38 4.74 7.49
C MET A 20 8.41 4.21 8.54
N ALA A 21 7.75 3.07 8.29
CA ALA A 21 6.92 2.40 9.30
C ALA A 21 7.73 2.04 10.57
N CYS A 22 8.97 1.57 10.40
CA CYS A 22 9.91 1.34 11.50
C CYS A 22 10.25 2.65 12.24
N GLY A 23 10.46 3.74 11.49
CA GLY A 23 10.65 5.09 12.04
C GLY A 23 9.47 5.54 12.92
N TYR A 24 8.24 5.42 12.42
CA TYR A 24 7.04 5.74 13.20
C TYR A 24 6.89 4.86 14.45
N TRP A 25 7.20 3.56 14.33
CA TRP A 25 7.15 2.62 15.45
C TRP A 25 8.16 2.99 16.53
N LYS A 26 9.42 3.30 16.15
CA LYS A 26 10.47 3.75 17.09
C LYS A 26 10.13 5.06 17.78
N ALA A 27 9.48 5.97 17.06
CA ALA A 27 9.04 7.25 17.62
C ALA A 27 7.77 7.13 18.47
N GLY A 28 7.11 5.95 18.51
CA GLY A 28 5.86 5.75 19.25
C GLY A 28 4.66 6.48 18.65
N VAL A 29 4.70 6.77 17.33
CA VAL A 29 3.65 7.51 16.61
C VAL A 29 2.99 6.67 15.51
N ASN A 30 3.30 5.38 15.40
CA ASN A 30 2.77 4.48 14.38
C ASN A 30 1.23 4.39 14.34
N ASP A 31 0.57 4.66 15.46
CA ASP A 31 -0.89 4.64 15.59
C ASP A 31 -1.55 6.02 15.46
N TYR A 32 -0.80 7.07 15.13
CA TYR A 32 -1.38 8.39 14.85
C TYR A 32 -2.26 8.31 13.62
N GLU A 33 -3.42 8.97 13.66
CA GLU A 33 -4.32 8.99 12.51
C GLU A 33 -3.73 9.84 11.38
N ALA A 34 -3.72 9.28 10.17
CA ALA A 34 -3.37 9.95 8.94
C ALA A 34 -4.40 9.66 7.84
N ALA A 35 -4.42 10.51 6.81
CA ALA A 35 -5.24 10.31 5.62
C ALA A 35 -4.40 10.56 4.35
N PHE A 36 -4.34 9.55 3.49
CA PHE A 36 -3.62 9.57 2.22
C PHE A 36 -4.63 9.50 1.07
N HIS A 37 -4.31 10.16 -0.04
CA HIS A 37 -5.15 10.15 -1.25
C HIS A 37 -4.33 9.72 -2.46
N VAL A 38 -4.82 8.70 -3.16
CA VAL A 38 -4.30 8.34 -4.48
C VAL A 38 -4.91 9.30 -5.50
N THR A 39 -4.05 10.05 -6.18
CA THR A 39 -4.41 11.03 -7.21
C THR A 39 -3.45 10.91 -8.39
N PHE A 40 -3.84 11.41 -9.57
CA PHE A 40 -2.96 11.57 -10.71
C PHE A 40 -3.00 13.02 -11.22
N ARG A 41 -1.99 13.44 -11.99
CA ARG A 41 -1.79 14.85 -12.34
C ARG A 41 -2.14 15.22 -13.78
N GLU A 42 -2.13 14.25 -14.67
CA GLU A 42 -2.36 14.44 -16.10
C GLU A 42 -3.13 13.24 -16.64
N ASN A 43 -4.07 13.47 -17.56
CA ASN A 43 -4.74 12.39 -18.25
C ASN A 43 -3.75 11.66 -19.17
N PRO A 44 -3.84 10.32 -19.28
CA PRO A 44 -2.99 9.58 -20.20
C PRO A 44 -3.35 9.91 -21.65
N PHE A 45 -2.41 9.66 -22.56
CA PHE A 45 -2.59 9.81 -24.02
C PHE A 45 -2.98 11.21 -24.52
N GLY A 46 -2.85 12.25 -23.69
CA GLY A 46 -3.35 13.59 -24.00
C GLY A 46 -4.89 13.69 -24.02
N GLY A 47 -5.57 12.72 -23.40
CA GLY A 47 -7.03 12.66 -23.31
C GLY A 47 -7.64 13.69 -22.36
N GLN A 48 -8.97 13.67 -22.25
CA GLN A 48 -9.74 14.60 -21.41
C GLN A 48 -10.28 13.96 -20.13
N PHE A 49 -10.13 12.65 -19.97
CA PHE A 49 -10.55 11.87 -18.80
C PHE A 49 -9.66 10.63 -18.65
N THR A 50 -9.77 9.99 -17.49
CA THR A 50 -9.25 8.64 -17.21
C THR A 50 -10.39 7.78 -16.70
N VAL A 51 -10.42 6.49 -17.04
CA VAL A 51 -11.39 5.53 -16.48
C VAL A 51 -10.80 4.91 -15.22
N ALA A 52 -11.46 5.10 -14.07
CA ALA A 52 -11.00 4.51 -12.81
C ALA A 52 -11.11 2.97 -12.86
N CYS A 53 -9.99 2.28 -12.68
CA CYS A 53 -9.90 0.82 -12.69
C CYS A 53 -8.89 0.29 -11.66
N GLY A 54 -9.08 -0.96 -11.21
CA GLY A 54 -8.25 -1.61 -10.18
C GLY A 54 -8.86 -1.67 -8.79
N LEU A 55 -10.13 -1.29 -8.61
CA LEU A 55 -10.77 -1.34 -7.30
C LEU A 55 -10.96 -2.78 -6.82
N ALA A 56 -11.36 -3.68 -7.72
CA ALA A 56 -11.51 -5.11 -7.39
C ALA A 56 -10.17 -5.71 -6.90
N THR A 57 -9.09 -5.48 -7.65
CA THR A 57 -7.73 -5.94 -7.29
C THR A 57 -7.26 -5.34 -5.97
N ALA A 58 -7.50 -4.05 -5.74
CA ALA A 58 -7.17 -3.38 -4.49
C ALA A 58 -7.90 -3.99 -3.28
N ILE A 59 -9.20 -4.28 -3.41
CA ILE A 59 -9.99 -4.92 -2.34
C ILE A 59 -9.44 -6.30 -1.99
N ASP A 60 -9.09 -7.09 -3.00
CA ASP A 60 -8.55 -8.43 -2.81
C ASP A 60 -7.17 -8.41 -2.13
N PHE A 61 -6.30 -7.47 -2.51
CA PHE A 61 -5.04 -7.22 -1.82
C PHE A 61 -5.27 -6.81 -0.35
N LEU A 62 -6.14 -5.83 -0.10
CA LEU A 62 -6.42 -5.33 1.25
C LEU A 62 -7.01 -6.41 2.17
N ARG A 63 -7.87 -7.29 1.65
CA ARG A 63 -8.45 -8.41 2.40
C ARG A 63 -7.43 -9.48 2.76
N SER A 64 -6.42 -9.68 1.92
CA SER A 64 -5.37 -10.68 2.12
C SER A 64 -4.11 -10.12 2.78
N PHE A 65 -4.06 -8.80 3.05
CA PHE A 65 -2.90 -8.12 3.59
C PHE A 65 -2.46 -8.68 4.96
N GLN A 66 -1.31 -9.33 4.95
CA GLN A 66 -0.60 -9.79 6.13
C GLN A 66 0.86 -10.06 5.76
N PHE A 67 1.77 -9.86 6.70
CA PHE A 67 3.15 -10.33 6.54
C PHE A 67 3.21 -11.82 6.85
N THR A 68 3.68 -12.60 5.89
CA THR A 68 3.95 -14.03 6.06
C THR A 68 5.26 -14.24 6.82
N GLU A 69 5.45 -15.43 7.42
CA GLU A 69 6.71 -15.74 8.11
C GLU A 69 7.93 -15.69 7.16
N THR A 70 7.75 -16.02 5.88
CA THR A 70 8.81 -15.90 4.87
C THR A 70 9.21 -14.45 4.64
N GLU A 71 8.25 -13.54 4.56
CA GLU A 71 8.50 -12.10 4.42
C GLU A 71 9.13 -11.51 5.69
N ILE A 72 8.68 -11.93 6.88
CA ILE A 72 9.29 -11.53 8.14
C ILE A 72 10.74 -12.02 8.24
N ALA A 73 11.01 -13.27 7.86
CA ALA A 73 12.37 -13.81 7.80
C ALA A 73 13.26 -13.05 6.81
N TYR A 74 12.71 -12.68 5.65
CA TYR A 74 13.40 -11.84 4.67
C TYR A 74 13.76 -10.47 5.27
N LEU A 75 12.83 -9.79 5.92
CA LEU A 75 13.08 -8.52 6.60
C LEU A 75 14.12 -8.66 7.71
N ALA A 76 14.07 -9.72 8.53
CA ALA A 76 15.06 -10.02 9.55
C ALA A 76 16.48 -10.24 8.99
N SER A 77 16.57 -10.71 7.74
CA SER A 77 17.85 -10.90 7.06
C SER A 77 18.46 -9.61 6.52
N GLN A 78 17.67 -8.53 6.37
CA GLN A 78 18.17 -7.25 5.85
C GLN A 78 19.20 -6.63 6.79
N ARG A 79 20.18 -5.95 6.20
CA ARG A 79 21.27 -5.28 6.91
C ARG A 79 21.35 -3.82 6.50
N GLY A 80 21.61 -2.94 7.46
CA GLY A 80 21.95 -1.55 7.20
C GLY A 80 23.37 -1.39 6.66
N ASN A 81 23.71 -0.18 6.23
CA ASN A 81 25.06 0.17 5.76
C ASN A 81 26.13 0.01 6.85
N ASP A 82 25.73 -0.07 8.12
CA ASP A 82 26.60 -0.32 9.28
C ASP A 82 26.79 -1.82 9.57
N GLY A 83 26.26 -2.71 8.72
CA GLY A 83 26.35 -4.16 8.85
C GLY A 83 25.42 -4.77 9.91
N LYS A 84 24.62 -3.96 10.61
CA LYS A 84 23.68 -4.43 11.63
C LYS A 84 22.32 -4.80 11.02
N PRO A 85 21.48 -5.59 11.71
CA PRO A 85 20.10 -5.81 11.27
C PRO A 85 19.39 -4.48 11.02
N LEU A 86 18.73 -4.35 9.86
CA LEU A 86 18.04 -3.13 9.47
C LEU A 86 16.80 -2.89 10.35
N PHE A 87 16.16 -3.96 10.81
CA PHE A 87 14.93 -3.94 11.59
C PHE A 87 15.12 -4.62 12.95
N ASP A 88 14.61 -3.99 14.00
CA ASP A 88 14.58 -4.56 15.35
C ASP A 88 13.57 -5.70 15.46
N SER A 89 13.85 -6.69 16.30
CA SER A 89 12.94 -7.82 16.51
C SER A 89 11.55 -7.39 16.97
N GLY A 90 11.45 -6.36 17.82
CA GLY A 90 10.15 -5.82 18.26
C GLY A 90 9.32 -5.22 17.13
N PHE A 91 9.97 -4.60 16.13
CA PHE A 91 9.27 -4.10 14.94
C PHE A 91 8.82 -5.24 14.03
N LEU A 92 9.64 -6.29 13.88
CA LEU A 92 9.25 -7.49 13.14
C LEU A 92 8.06 -8.21 13.81
N ASP A 93 8.03 -8.25 15.14
CA ASP A 93 6.89 -8.77 15.90
C ASP A 93 5.64 -7.90 15.73
N TYR A 94 5.79 -6.58 15.63
CA TYR A 94 4.70 -5.68 15.26
C TYR A 94 4.16 -6.00 13.86
N LEU A 95 5.01 -6.15 12.85
CA LEU A 95 4.59 -6.50 11.48
C LEU A 95 3.88 -7.85 11.41
N ARG A 96 4.39 -8.87 12.10
CA ARG A 96 3.78 -10.22 12.16
C ARG A 96 2.35 -10.19 12.68
N ASN A 97 2.09 -9.35 13.68
CA ASN A 97 0.78 -9.23 14.32
C ASN A 97 -0.10 -8.12 13.73
N LEU A 98 0.40 -7.41 12.71
CA LEU A 98 -0.31 -6.30 12.11
C LEU A 98 -1.61 -6.79 11.47
N ARG A 99 -2.70 -6.11 11.80
CA ARG A 99 -4.00 -6.22 11.13
C ARG A 99 -4.44 -4.82 10.72
N LEU A 100 -4.87 -4.70 9.47
CA LEU A 100 -5.33 -3.42 8.95
C LEU A 100 -6.52 -2.91 9.76
N ARG A 101 -6.45 -1.64 10.14
CA ARG A 101 -7.49 -0.85 10.81
C ARG A 101 -7.71 0.46 10.07
N CYS A 102 -7.61 0.40 8.74
CA CYS A 102 -7.79 1.55 7.87
C CYS A 102 -9.20 1.56 7.30
N ASP A 103 -9.79 2.75 7.25
CA ASP A 103 -10.98 3.05 6.46
C ASP A 103 -10.54 3.38 5.03
N ILE A 104 -11.25 2.82 4.06
CA ILE A 104 -10.98 3.00 2.63
C ILE A 104 -12.24 3.53 1.95
N ASP A 105 -12.11 4.68 1.31
CA ASP A 105 -13.13 5.20 0.39
C ASP A 105 -12.55 5.17 -1.03
N ALA A 106 -13.34 4.78 -2.02
CA ALA A 106 -12.89 4.74 -3.40
C ALA A 106 -14.01 5.09 -4.37
N ILE A 107 -13.61 5.67 -5.51
CA ILE A 107 -14.51 5.90 -6.64
C ILE A 107 -14.93 4.55 -7.24
N PRO A 108 -16.22 4.34 -7.59
CA PRO A 108 -16.66 3.12 -8.25
C PRO A 108 -15.90 2.86 -9.56
N GLU A 109 -15.52 1.61 -9.78
CA GLU A 109 -14.83 1.17 -10.99
C GLU A 109 -15.66 1.48 -12.26
N GLY A 110 -14.98 1.92 -13.32
CA GLY A 110 -15.61 2.37 -14.58
C GLY A 110 -16.07 3.84 -14.59
N THR A 111 -15.91 4.57 -13.48
CA THR A 111 -16.22 6.00 -13.40
C THR A 111 -15.15 6.84 -14.13
N LEU A 112 -15.58 7.90 -14.82
CA LEU A 112 -14.66 8.89 -15.38
C LEU A 112 -14.09 9.77 -14.27
N VAL A 113 -12.77 9.88 -14.20
CA VAL A 113 -12.04 10.66 -13.20
C VAL A 113 -11.09 11.65 -13.86
N PHE A 114 -10.77 12.72 -13.13
CA PHE A 114 -9.97 13.83 -13.63
C PHE A 114 -8.72 14.08 -12.76
N PRO A 115 -7.71 14.78 -13.30
CA PRO A 115 -6.51 15.10 -12.55
C PRO A 115 -6.76 15.84 -11.25
N ASN A 116 -5.97 15.51 -10.22
CA ASN A 116 -5.98 16.09 -8.88
C ASN A 116 -7.26 15.83 -8.06
N GLU A 117 -8.08 14.88 -8.50
CA GLU A 117 -9.20 14.34 -7.74
C GLU A 117 -8.80 13.04 -7.04
N PRO A 118 -9.29 12.77 -5.81
CA PRO A 118 -8.97 11.54 -5.08
C PRO A 118 -9.71 10.32 -5.64
N LEU A 119 -8.95 9.31 -6.09
CA LEU A 119 -9.49 8.02 -6.55
C LEU A 119 -9.76 7.09 -5.38
N VAL A 120 -8.80 7.04 -4.46
CA VAL A 120 -8.83 6.23 -3.24
C VAL A 120 -8.36 7.10 -2.08
N ARG A 121 -9.10 7.07 -0.97
CA ARG A 121 -8.70 7.63 0.31
C ARG A 121 -8.42 6.49 1.28
N VAL A 122 -7.26 6.54 1.94
CA VAL A 122 -6.87 5.62 3.00
C VAL A 122 -6.73 6.42 4.29
N ARG A 123 -7.53 6.09 5.31
CA ARG A 123 -7.49 6.76 6.62
C ARG A 123 -7.25 5.74 7.73
N GLY A 124 -6.36 6.03 8.67
CA GLY A 124 -6.08 5.13 9.80
C GLY A 124 -4.69 5.37 10.41
N PRO A 125 -4.13 4.36 11.11
CA PRO A 125 -2.77 4.43 11.65
C PRO A 125 -1.75 4.76 10.56
N ILE A 126 -0.93 5.80 10.77
CA ILE A 126 0.02 6.31 9.77
C ILE A 126 0.95 5.23 9.22
N ALA A 127 1.44 4.32 10.08
CA ALA A 127 2.31 3.24 9.64
C ALA A 127 1.59 2.24 8.73
N GLN A 128 0.29 2.01 8.93
CA GLN A 128 -0.49 1.14 8.06
C GLN A 128 -0.82 1.82 6.74
N CYS A 129 -1.23 3.10 6.75
CA CYS A 129 -1.48 3.85 5.53
C CYS A 129 -0.24 3.88 4.62
N GLN A 130 0.94 4.09 5.22
CA GLN A 130 2.22 4.11 4.52
C GLN A 130 2.52 2.78 3.80
N LEU A 131 2.32 1.65 4.48
CA LEU A 131 2.58 0.31 3.93
C LEU A 131 1.66 -0.06 2.75
N LEU A 132 0.55 0.64 2.56
CA LEU A 132 -0.40 0.38 1.48
C LEU A 132 -0.10 1.20 0.21
N GLU A 133 0.75 2.23 0.31
CA GLU A 133 0.95 3.24 -0.74
C GLU A 133 1.41 2.61 -2.07
N THR A 134 2.55 1.92 -2.08
CA THR A 134 3.15 1.38 -3.31
C THR A 134 2.20 0.42 -4.05
N ALA A 135 1.55 -0.49 -3.33
CA ALA A 135 0.65 -1.48 -3.94
C ALA A 135 -0.59 -0.82 -4.56
N LEU A 136 -1.23 0.11 -3.84
CA LEU A 136 -2.40 0.83 -4.35
C LEU A 136 -2.04 1.70 -5.56
N LEU A 137 -0.89 2.38 -5.53
CA LEU A 137 -0.39 3.11 -6.70
C LEU A 137 -0.14 2.18 -7.88
N ASN A 138 0.47 1.02 -7.66
CA ASN A 138 0.76 0.07 -8.73
C ASN A 138 -0.53 -0.43 -9.41
N ILE A 139 -1.50 -0.87 -8.61
CA ILE A 139 -2.79 -1.38 -9.07
C ILE A 139 -3.56 -0.30 -9.83
N CYS A 140 -3.82 0.84 -9.18
CA CYS A 140 -4.69 1.87 -9.75
C CYS A 140 -4.07 2.52 -10.98
N ASN A 141 -2.75 2.76 -11.00
CA ASN A 141 -2.10 3.36 -12.18
C ASN A 141 -2.14 2.41 -13.38
N PHE A 142 -1.76 1.14 -13.20
CA PHE A 142 -1.68 0.21 -14.33
C PHE A 142 -3.07 -0.07 -14.90
N GLU A 143 -4.03 -0.44 -14.05
CA GLU A 143 -5.35 -0.84 -14.54
C GLU A 143 -6.13 0.34 -15.13
N SER A 144 -6.04 1.54 -14.53
CA SER A 144 -6.69 2.73 -15.09
C SER A 144 -6.05 3.17 -16.41
N LEU A 145 -4.73 3.01 -16.56
CA LEU A 145 -4.02 3.30 -17.82
C LEU A 145 -4.45 2.35 -18.95
N ILE A 146 -4.69 1.07 -18.65
CA ILE A 146 -5.15 0.08 -19.64
C ILE A 146 -6.63 0.26 -20.00
N ALA A 147 -7.45 0.66 -19.03
CA ALA A 147 -8.88 0.90 -19.25
C ALA A 147 -9.17 2.17 -20.07
N THR A 148 -8.24 3.14 -20.05
CA THR A 148 -8.34 4.43 -20.76
C THR A 148 -7.80 4.33 -22.17
#